data_AF-A0A850EVN2-F1
#
_entry.id   AF-A0A850EVN2-F1
#
_cell.length_a   1.000
_cell.length_b   1.000
_cell.length_c   1.000
_cell.angle_alpha   90.00
_cell.angle_beta   90.00
_cell.angle_gamma   90.00
#
_symmetry.space_group_name_H-M   'P 1'
#
loop_
_entity.id
_entity.type
_entity.pdbx_description
1 polymer ?
#
loop_
_entity_poly.entity_id
_entity_poly.type
_entity_poly.pdbx_seq_one_letter_code
_entity_poly.pdbx_strand_id
1 'polypeptide(L)' 'MVIVKYTPEYSPVEAFITRFFDNESDLLVFEQETQIPIPTLTVGDIIEIFEQEYIVKERKFAFNEDAFLTIYGLETK' A
#
# COMPACT_ATOMS: atom_id res chain seq x y z
N MET A 1 -37.83 17.04 -5.22
CA MET A 1 -36.42 16.74 -5.51
C MET A 1 -36.29 15.23 -5.55
N VAL A 2 -36.07 14.65 -6.73
CA VAL A 2 -35.92 13.19 -6.86
C VAL A 2 -34.51 12.85 -6.40
N ILE A 3 -34.40 12.14 -5.28
CA ILE A 3 -33.11 11.66 -4.78
C ILE A 3 -32.75 10.45 -5.63
N VAL A 4 -31.86 10.65 -6.61
CA VAL A 4 -31.26 9.54 -7.36
C VAL A 4 -30.25 8.88 -6.44
N LYS A 5 -30.51 7.63 -6.05
CA LYS A 5 -29.58 6.84 -5.23
C LYS A 5 -28.36 6.52 -6.10
N TYR A 6 -27.19 7.02 -5.72
CA TYR A 6 -25.94 6.68 -6.41
C TYR A 6 -25.73 5.17 -6.33
N THR A 7 -25.49 4.55 -7.50
CA THR A 7 -25.12 3.15 -7.61
C THR A 7 -23.64 3.12 -8.00
N PRO A 8 -22.75 2.60 -7.15
CA PRO A 8 -21.33 2.55 -7.48
C PRO A 8 -21.08 1.75 -8.77
N GLU A 9 -20.24 2.28 -9.65
CA GLU A 9 -19.78 1.57 -10.86
C GLU A 9 -18.81 0.43 -10.53
N TYR A 10 -18.21 0.47 -9.33
CA TYR A 10 -17.21 -0.49 -8.85
C TYR A 10 -17.63 -1.04 -7.49
N SER A 11 -17.26 -2.30 -7.24
CA SER A 11 -17.36 -2.87 -5.91
C SER A 11 -16.60 -2.00 -4.90
N PRO A 12 -17.12 -1.85 -3.68
CA PRO A 12 -16.39 -1.15 -2.63
C PRO A 12 -15.06 -1.85 -2.35
N VAL A 13 -14.06 -1.08 -1.94
CA VAL A 13 -12.80 -1.64 -1.44
C VAL A 13 -13.08 -2.31 -0.10
N GLU A 14 -12.84 -3.61 -0.01
CA GLU A 14 -13.01 -4.42 1.20
C GLU A 14 -11.73 -4.51 2.02
N ALA A 15 -10.56 -4.33 1.39
CA ALA A 15 -9.27 -4.40 2.06
C ALA A 15 -8.23 -3.41 1.51
N PHE A 16 -7.34 -2.96 2.39
CA PHE A 16 -6.16 -2.17 2.05
C PHE A 16 -4.92 -3.00 2.35
N ILE A 17 -4.15 -3.31 1.32
CA ILE A 17 -2.94 -4.13 1.42
C ILE A 17 -1.73 -3.23 1.24
N THR A 18 -0.85 -3.21 2.22
CA THR A 18 0.44 -2.53 2.14
C THR A 18 1.56 -3.55 1.99
N ARG A 19 2.36 -3.44 0.93
CA ARG A 19 3.51 -4.31 0.67
C ARG A 19 4.81 -3.52 0.67
N PHE A 20 5.83 -4.14 1.22
CA PHE A 20 7.19 -3.64 1.25
C PHE A 20 8.09 -4.66 0.56
N PHE A 21 8.73 -4.26 -0.53
CA PHE A 21 9.68 -5.08 -1.28
C PHE A 21 11.08 -4.51 -1.15
N ASP A 22 12.07 -5.37 -1.12
CA ASP A 22 13.47 -4.98 -1.35
C ASP A 22 13.65 -4.68 -2.83
N ASN A 23 14.12 -3.47 -3.15
CA ASN A 23 14.13 -2.94 -4.51
C ASN A 23 15.21 -3.59 -5.41
N GLU A 24 16.25 -4.21 -4.82
CA GLU A 24 17.30 -4.89 -5.58
C GLU A 24 16.94 -6.34 -5.88
N SER A 25 16.39 -7.04 -4.90
CA SER A 25 16.10 -8.48 -4.96
C SER A 25 14.66 -8.81 -5.34
N ASP A 26 13.76 -7.83 -5.36
CA ASP A 26 12.32 -7.99 -5.57
C ASP A 26 11.66 -8.94 -4.55
N LEU A 27 12.28 -9.09 -3.37
CA LEU A 27 11.79 -9.92 -2.29
C LEU A 27 10.80 -9.16 -1.42
N LEU A 28 9.66 -9.79 -1.12
CA LEU A 28 8.69 -9.26 -0.16
C LEU A 28 9.29 -9.29 1.25
N VAL A 29 9.49 -8.11 1.83
CA VAL A 29 10.00 -7.92 3.19
C VAL A 29 8.86 -8.02 4.20
N PHE A 30 7.75 -7.34 3.92
CA PHE A 30 6.59 -7.28 4.82
C PHE A 30 5.30 -6.99 4.06
N GLU A 31 4.21 -7.54 4.55
CA GLU A 31 2.85 -7.28 4.05
C GLU A 31 1.91 -7.08 5.24
N GLN A 32 1.03 -6.08 5.11
CA GLN A 32 -0.02 -5.82 6.07
C GLN A 32 -1.35 -5.58 5.36
N GLU A 33 -2.38 -6.28 5.81
CA GLU A 33 -3.76 -6.05 5.41
C GLU A 33 -4.51 -5.28 6.51
N THR A 34 -5.26 -4.26 6.11
CA THR A 34 -6.10 -3.45 7.01
C THR A 34 -7.46 -3.17 6.39
N GLN A 35 -8.47 -2.98 7.25
CA GLN A 35 -9.82 -2.59 6.84
C GLN A 35 -9.95 -1.08 6.53
N ILE A 36 -8.93 -0.29 6.91
CA ILE A 36 -8.85 1.14 6.65
C ILE A 36 -7.49 1.48 6.03
N PRO A 37 -7.38 2.52 5.20
CA PRO A 37 -6.10 2.91 4.63
C PRO A 37 -5.18 3.44 5.74
N ILE A 38 -3.92 3.00 5.71
CA ILE A 38 -2.87 3.58 6.55
C ILE A 38 -2.29 4.84 5.88
N PRO A 39 -1.75 5.80 6.66
CA PRO A 39 -1.02 6.93 6.09
C PRO A 39 0.09 6.46 5.15
N THR A 40 0.18 7.10 3.98
CA THR A 40 1.18 6.72 2.99
C THR A 40 2.55 7.31 3.31
N LEU A 41 3.59 6.54 3.12
CA LEU A 41 4.99 6.99 3.17
C LEU A 41 5.36 7.70 1.86
N THR A 42 6.38 8.54 1.91
CA THR A 42 6.95 9.26 0.78
C THR A 42 8.34 8.73 0.45
N VAL A 43 8.77 8.89 -0.80
CA VAL A 43 10.15 8.59 -1.20
C VAL A 43 11.12 9.41 -0.35
N GLY A 44 12.11 8.74 0.22
CA GLY A 44 13.08 9.31 1.15
C GLY A 44 12.74 9.14 2.63
N ASP A 45 11.52 8.69 2.96
CA ASP A 45 11.19 8.36 4.35
C ASP A 45 12.04 7.17 4.82
N ILE A 46 12.47 7.23 6.08
CA ILE A 46 13.15 6.13 6.77
C ILE A 46 12.12 5.42 7.62
N ILE A 47 12.03 4.10 7.46
CA ILE A 47 11.15 3.23 8.24
C ILE A 47 11.95 2.09 8.86
N GLU A 48 11.44 1.55 9.96
CA GLU A 48 11.98 0.36 10.59
C GLU A 48 11.00 -0.80 10.42
N ILE A 49 11.50 -1.94 9.93
CA ILE A 49 10.74 -3.18 9.82
C ILE A 49 11.61 -4.28 10.46
N PHE A 50 11.10 -4.92 11.51
CA PHE A 50 11.81 -5.96 12.28
C PHE A 50 13.24 -5.55 12.71
N GLU A 51 13.38 -4.37 13.32
CA GLU A 51 14.66 -3.80 13.80
C GLU A 51 15.68 -3.45 12.68
N GLN A 52 15.27 -3.52 11.40
CA GLN A 52 16.07 -3.11 10.26
C GLN A 52 15.55 -1.79 9.69
N GLU A 53 16.43 -0.81 9.53
CA GLU A 53 16.11 0.47 8.87
C GLU A 53 16.16 0.33 7.34
N TYR A 54 15.17 0.95 6.69
CA TYR A 54 15.04 1.03 5.24
C TYR A 54 14.73 2.47 4.81
N ILE A 55 15.16 2.83 3.60
CA ILE A 55 14.77 4.05 2.91
C ILE A 55 13.75 3.70 1.83
N VAL A 56 12.62 4.41 1.80
CA VAL A 56 11.63 4.27 0.73
C VAL A 56 12.18 4.86 -0.56
N LYS A 57 12.33 4.04 -1.61
CA LYS A 57 12.83 4.45 -2.93
C LYS A 57 11.73 4.68 -3.94
N GLU A 58 10.68 3.87 -3.86
CA GLU A 58 9.54 3.99 -4.76
C GLU A 58 8.22 3.71 -4.04
N ARG A 59 7.15 4.25 -4.61
CA ARG A 59 5.77 4.03 -4.17
C ARG A 59 4.87 3.84 -5.38
N LYS A 60 4.09 2.76 -5.37
CA LYS A 60 3.13 2.41 -6.41
C LYS A 60 1.77 2.12 -5.77
N PHE A 61 0.72 2.30 -6.57
CA PHE A 61 -0.65 1.96 -6.19
C PHE A 61 -1.24 1.01 -7.21
N ALA A 62 -2.03 0.05 -6.76
CA ALA A 62 -2.76 -0.87 -7.62
C ALA A 62 -4.12 -1.22 -7.02
N PHE A 63 -5.01 -1.71 -7.87
CA PHE A 63 -6.28 -2.33 -7.45
C PHE A 63 -6.23 -3.81 -7.82
N ASN A 64 -6.69 -4.67 -6.93
CA ASN A 64 -6.84 -6.09 -7.20
C ASN A 64 -8.20 -6.54 -6.66
N GLU A 65 -9.13 -6.85 -7.57
CA GLU A 65 -10.53 -7.19 -7.22
C GLU A 65 -11.15 -6.14 -6.29
N ASP A 66 -11.31 -6.49 -5.01
CA ASP A 66 -11.88 -5.71 -3.92
C ASP A 66 -10.81 -5.06 -3.02
N ALA A 67 -9.51 -5.21 -3.32
CA ALA A 67 -8.41 -4.67 -2.54
C ALA A 67 -7.72 -3.47 -3.20
N PHE A 68 -7.39 -2.46 -2.38
CA PHE A 68 -6.47 -1.38 -2.76
C PHE A 68 -5.06 -1.69 -2.24
N LEU A 69 -4.08 -1.71 -3.14
CA LEU A 69 -2.70 -2.02 -2.83
C LEU A 69 -1.87 -0.74 -2.80
N THR A 70 -1.11 -0.57 -1.73
CA THR A 70 0.02 0.37 -1.65
C THR A 70 1.31 -0.43 -1.60
N ILE A 71 2.21 -0.18 -2.54
CA ILE A 71 3.43 -0.96 -2.72
C ILE A 71 4.63 -0.02 -2.57
N TYR A 72 5.55 -0.36 -1.66
CA TYR A 72 6.79 0.37 -1.43
C TYR A 72 7.98 -0.49 -1.85
N GLY A 73 8.89 0.11 -2.60
CA GLY A 73 10.23 -0.44 -2.84
C GLY A 73 11.22 0.20 -1.89
N LEU A 74 12.00 -0.63 -1.21
CA LEU A 74 12.89 -0.27 -0.12
C LEU A 74 14.35 -0.52 -0.48
N GLU A 75 15.24 0.24 0.14
CA GLU A 75 16.67 -0.01 0.16
C GLU A 75 17.14 -0.03 1.62
N THR A 76 17.94 -1.03 1.98
CA THR A 76 18.57 -1.10 3.30
C THR A 76 19.45 0.13 3.54
N LYS A 77 19.32 0.76 4.70
CA LYS A 77 20.08 1.95 5.07
C LYS A 77 21.43 1.63 5.70
#